data_AF-A0AA97II01-F1
#
_entry.id   AF-A0AA97II01-F1
#
_cell.length_a   1.000
_cell.length_b   1.000
_cell.length_c   1.000
_cell.angle_alpha   90.00
_cell.angle_beta   90.00
_cell.angle_gamma   90.00
#
_symmetry.space_group_name_H-M   'P 1'
#
loop_
_entity.id
_entity.type
_entity.pdbx_description
1 polymer ?
#
loop_
_entity_poly.entity_id
_entity_poly.type
_entity_poly.pdbx_seq_one_letter_code
_entity_poly.pdbx_strand_id
1 'polypeptide(L)'
;MDAVSLSGMSRYCYHESSFLKQKDSTEKQMPVTTRLTENKSISEYSVANNSKDSLYGSAKIVSFQEVLDNFEKEHGQYGDTNWIAKSYIKMAHREIVLPNHGVWLFAELPFETAMKVLLPGHTHDGERKTLLPECGLTAKDAANNYKVWTEQDKRNNPLCSGSLNYHLGKDPAEKPIFLTVEPIDSRYDYGKIIDDPKFAEGRLVHLDGLHRLVSLAIKDDPESTIPAFIACKTAPKKIDGLGAVSRSGIENN
;
A
#
# COMPACT_ATOMS: atom_id res chain seq x y z
N MET A 1 38.60 -9.66 -23.25
CA MET A 1 38.33 -9.99 -21.84
C MET A 1 38.81 -8.80 -21.06
N ASP A 2 37.90 -7.85 -20.81
CA ASP A 2 38.23 -6.63 -20.06
C ASP A 2 37.20 -6.49 -18.95
N ALA A 3 37.67 -6.60 -17.71
CA ALA A 3 36.89 -6.39 -16.51
C ALA A 3 36.83 -4.89 -16.22
N VAL A 4 35.65 -4.28 -16.39
CA VAL A 4 35.42 -2.90 -15.99
C VAL A 4 34.92 -2.89 -14.54
N SER A 5 35.78 -2.39 -13.66
CA SER A 5 35.49 -2.06 -12.27
C SER A 5 34.49 -0.91 -12.19
N LEU A 6 33.36 -1.13 -11.50
CA LEU A 6 32.41 -0.08 -11.11
C LEU A 6 32.49 0.11 -9.60
N SER A 7 33.51 0.84 -9.16
CA SER A 7 33.56 1.50 -7.86
C SER A 7 33.62 3.01 -8.11
N GLY A 8 32.53 3.72 -7.82
CA GLY A 8 32.46 5.15 -8.12
C GLY A 8 31.12 5.76 -7.68
N MET A 9 31.19 6.46 -6.56
CA MET A 9 30.12 7.16 -5.85
C MET A 9 29.31 8.14 -6.71
N SER A 10 28.05 8.38 -6.34
CA SER A 10 27.58 9.76 -6.20
C SER A 10 26.51 9.87 -5.11
N ARG A 11 26.91 10.52 -4.00
CA ARG A 11 26.01 11.03 -2.96
C ARG A 11 25.35 12.28 -3.54
N TYR A 12 24.05 12.28 -3.74
CA TYR A 12 23.32 13.52 -3.98
C TYR A 12 22.96 14.15 -2.63
N CYS A 13 23.76 15.14 -2.25
CA CYS A 13 23.40 16.11 -1.22
C CYS A 13 22.29 17.01 -1.79
N TYR A 14 21.13 17.04 -1.12
CA TYR A 14 20.10 18.03 -1.39
C TYR A 14 20.58 19.41 -0.93
N HIS A 15 20.57 20.38 -1.85
CA HIS A 15 20.80 21.79 -1.54
C HIS A 15 19.52 22.37 -0.94
N GLU A 16 19.59 22.80 0.33
CA GLU A 16 18.62 23.71 0.92
C GLU A 16 18.67 25.07 0.19
N SER A 17 17.57 25.46 -0.43
CA SER A 17 17.32 26.85 -0.82
C SER A 17 16.45 27.52 0.25
N SER A 18 17.13 28.43 0.93
CA SER A 18 16.66 29.43 1.88
C SER A 18 15.38 30.18 1.49
N PHE A 19 14.37 30.16 2.37
CA PHE A 19 13.43 31.27 2.59
C PHE A 19 13.14 31.44 4.10
N LEU A 20 13.92 32.30 4.75
CA LEU A 20 13.56 33.07 5.95
C LEU A 20 12.59 34.18 5.50
N LYS A 21 11.61 34.72 6.23
CA LYS A 21 11.24 34.76 7.64
C LYS A 21 9.85 35.42 7.66
N GLN A 22 8.90 34.92 8.43
CA GLN A 22 8.06 35.81 9.23
C GLN A 22 7.58 35.05 10.47
N LYS A 23 8.08 35.53 11.62
CA LYS A 23 7.61 35.13 12.94
C LYS A 23 6.25 35.76 13.15
N ASP A 24 5.29 34.99 13.65
CA ASP A 24 4.43 35.52 14.69
C ASP A 24 4.10 34.44 15.73
N SER A 25 4.21 34.88 16.97
CA SER A 25 4.17 34.10 18.20
C SER A 25 2.74 33.99 18.71
N THR A 26 2.28 32.77 18.98
CA THR A 26 1.38 32.50 20.12
C THR A 26 1.43 31.01 20.46
N GLU A 27 2.28 30.72 21.43
CA GLU A 27 2.46 29.44 22.09
C GLU A 27 1.21 29.15 22.94
N LYS A 28 0.33 28.26 22.45
CA LYS A 28 -0.67 27.58 23.30
C LYS A 28 -0.20 26.16 23.54
N GLN A 29 0.31 25.94 24.76
CA GLN A 29 0.59 24.62 25.31
C GLN A 29 -0.67 23.74 25.20
N MET A 30 -0.55 22.63 24.47
CA MET A 30 -1.54 21.55 24.50
C MET A 30 -1.11 20.49 25.51
N PRO A 31 -2.05 19.89 26.26
CA PRO A 31 -1.74 19.02 27.38
C PRO A 31 -1.21 17.66 26.91
N VAL A 32 -0.17 17.23 27.62
CA VAL A 32 0.39 15.88 27.64
C VAL A 32 -0.62 14.91 28.27
N THR A 33 -0.54 13.64 27.86
CA THR A 33 -1.28 12.43 28.30
C THR A 33 -2.52 12.11 27.46
N THR A 34 -2.52 11.02 26.70
CA THR A 34 -2.79 9.68 27.26
C THR A 34 -2.06 8.60 26.44
N ARG A 35 -1.24 7.78 27.10
CA ARG A 35 -0.72 6.52 26.55
C ARG A 35 -1.91 5.55 26.44
N LEU A 36 -2.32 5.22 25.22
CA LEU A 36 -3.18 4.07 24.98
C LEU A 36 -2.31 2.80 24.99
N THR A 37 -2.11 2.26 26.18
CA THR A 37 -1.65 0.87 26.35
C THR A 37 -2.88 -0.01 26.54
N GLU A 38 -3.42 -0.55 25.44
CA GLU A 38 -4.34 -1.68 25.50
C GLU A 38 -3.85 -2.78 24.54
N ASN A 39 -2.81 -3.49 24.98
CA ASN A 39 -2.51 -4.84 24.50
C ASN A 39 -3.54 -5.79 25.11
N LYS A 40 -4.74 -5.88 24.52
CA LYS A 40 -5.56 -7.08 24.68
C LYS A 40 -5.10 -8.09 23.63
N SER A 41 -4.51 -9.17 24.12
CA SER A 41 -4.18 -10.37 23.37
C SER A 41 -5.43 -10.86 22.61
N ILE A 42 -5.50 -10.56 21.31
CA ILE A 42 -6.43 -11.22 20.40
C ILE A 42 -5.85 -12.63 20.22
N SER A 43 -6.34 -13.56 21.03
CA SER A 43 -6.02 -14.99 20.89
C SER A 43 -6.37 -15.42 19.46
N GLU A 44 -5.44 -16.15 18.86
CA GLU A 44 -5.44 -16.67 17.49
C GLU A 44 -6.84 -17.16 17.06
N TYR A 45 -7.54 -16.33 16.29
CA TYR A 45 -8.61 -16.81 15.43
C TYR A 45 -7.97 -17.42 14.18
N SER A 46 -7.60 -18.70 14.25
CA SER A 46 -7.28 -19.48 13.06
C SER A 46 -8.59 -19.87 12.37
N VAL A 47 -8.99 -19.11 11.36
CA VAL A 47 -10.16 -19.46 10.53
C VAL A 47 -9.66 -20.38 9.41
N ALA A 48 -10.04 -21.65 9.48
CA ALA A 48 -9.79 -22.61 8.41
C ALA A 48 -10.73 -22.30 7.23
N ASN A 49 -10.17 -21.82 6.11
CA ASN A 49 -10.92 -21.47 4.92
C ASN A 49 -11.01 -22.64 3.95
N ASN A 50 -12.25 -23.06 3.63
CA ASN A 50 -12.58 -24.01 2.57
C ASN A 50 -13.67 -23.44 1.63
N SER A 51 -13.63 -22.14 1.32
CA SER A 51 -14.46 -21.57 0.26
C SER A 51 -13.59 -20.91 -0.81
N LYS A 52 -13.78 -21.32 -2.07
CA LYS A 52 -13.10 -20.78 -3.25
C LYS A 52 -13.56 -19.35 -3.62
N ASP A 53 -14.44 -18.74 -2.82
CA ASP A 53 -15.13 -17.48 -3.13
C ASP A 53 -14.72 -16.29 -2.24
N SER A 54 -13.69 -16.44 -1.38
CA SER A 54 -13.13 -15.32 -0.63
C SER A 54 -12.32 -14.40 -1.56
N LEU A 55 -12.69 -13.13 -1.63
CA LEU A 55 -12.00 -12.09 -2.42
C LEU A 55 -10.52 -11.89 -2.00
N TYR A 56 -10.16 -12.37 -0.80
CA TYR A 56 -8.86 -12.18 -0.16
C TYR A 56 -8.13 -13.48 0.21
N GLY A 57 -8.59 -14.66 -0.24
CA GLY A 57 -8.00 -15.93 0.18
C GLY A 57 -8.18 -16.23 1.68
N SER A 58 -7.21 -16.90 2.32
CA SER A 58 -7.15 -17.07 3.78
C SER A 58 -6.71 -15.79 4.46
N ALA A 59 -7.53 -15.28 5.39
CA ALA A 59 -7.24 -14.05 6.11
C ALA A 59 -7.31 -14.26 7.63
N LYS A 60 -6.41 -13.62 8.37
CA LYS A 60 -6.41 -13.56 9.84
C LYS A 60 -6.46 -12.10 10.32
N ILE A 61 -7.13 -11.85 11.44
CA ILE A 61 -7.06 -10.56 12.12
C ILE A 61 -5.68 -10.44 12.78
N VAL A 62 -5.05 -9.28 12.63
CA VAL A 62 -3.74 -8.98 13.24
C VAL A 62 -3.79 -7.68 14.02
N SER A 63 -2.87 -7.54 14.98
CA SER A 63 -2.72 -6.30 15.73
C SER A 63 -2.06 -5.21 14.88
N PHE A 64 -2.32 -3.94 15.20
CA PHE A 64 -1.62 -2.84 14.53
C PHE A 64 -0.10 -2.87 14.78
N GLN A 65 0.33 -3.36 15.96
CA GLN A 65 1.76 -3.52 16.25
C GLN A 65 2.41 -4.55 15.32
N GLU A 66 1.75 -5.68 15.05
CA GLU A 66 2.25 -6.70 14.09
C GLU A 66 2.44 -6.12 12.68
N VAL A 67 1.54 -5.23 12.25
CA VAL A 67 1.65 -4.50 10.97
C VAL A 67 2.89 -3.61 10.96
N LEU A 68 3.11 -2.82 12.02
CA LEU A 68 4.27 -1.94 12.13
C LEU A 68 5.58 -2.71 12.22
N ASP A 69 5.63 -3.79 12.99
CA ASP A 69 6.82 -4.63 13.14
C ASP A 69 7.24 -5.25 11.80
N ASN A 70 6.27 -5.72 11.01
CA ASN A 70 6.55 -6.23 9.66
C ASN A 70 7.05 -5.13 8.72
N PHE A 71 6.41 -3.96 8.73
CA PHE A 71 6.85 -2.82 7.93
C PHE A 71 8.29 -2.41 8.27
N GLU A 72 8.63 -2.32 9.55
CA GLU A 72 9.97 -1.92 10.02
C GLU A 72 11.04 -2.98 9.71
N LYS A 73 10.70 -4.26 9.84
CA LYS A 73 11.59 -5.37 9.46
C LYS A 73 11.97 -5.30 7.98
N GLU A 74 11.04 -4.86 7.13
CA GLU A 74 11.24 -4.79 5.68
C GLU A 74 12.07 -3.57 5.24
N HIS A 75 11.88 -2.43 5.91
CA HIS A 75 12.39 -1.12 5.48
C HIS A 75 13.59 -0.60 6.28
N GLY A 76 13.99 -1.31 7.35
CA GLY A 76 15.07 -0.87 8.24
C GLY A 76 14.71 0.38 9.06
N GLN A 77 15.56 0.75 10.02
CA GLN A 77 15.32 1.89 10.91
C GLN A 77 15.86 3.25 10.41
N TYR A 78 16.63 3.27 9.32
CA TYR A 78 17.37 4.46 8.87
C TYR A 78 17.42 4.61 7.35
N GLY A 79 17.11 5.82 6.86
CA GLY A 79 17.30 6.23 5.46
C GLY A 79 16.11 5.95 4.54
N ASP A 80 15.81 6.91 3.68
CA ASP A 80 14.83 6.91 2.58
C ASP A 80 13.34 7.11 2.95
N THR A 81 12.54 7.38 1.92
CA THR A 81 11.12 7.82 1.90
C THR A 81 10.14 6.88 2.62
N ASN A 82 10.64 5.80 3.24
CA ASN A 82 9.91 4.85 4.06
C ASN A 82 9.11 5.51 5.20
N TRP A 83 9.53 6.68 5.67
CA TRP A 83 8.77 7.45 6.66
C TRP A 83 7.38 7.90 6.13
N ILE A 84 7.25 8.13 4.82
CA ILE A 84 6.00 8.49 4.16
C ILE A 84 5.05 7.29 4.17
N ALA A 85 5.51 6.14 3.67
CA ALA A 85 4.75 4.89 3.69
C ALA A 85 4.31 4.50 5.11
N LYS A 86 5.22 4.61 6.10
CA LYS A 86 4.88 4.42 7.52
C LYS A 86 3.80 5.39 8.00
N SER A 87 3.84 6.63 7.53
CA SER A 87 2.84 7.64 7.87
C SER A 87 1.49 7.26 7.27
N TYR A 88 1.43 6.77 6.02
CA TYR A 88 0.20 6.27 5.41
C TYR A 88 -0.42 5.08 6.16
N ILE A 89 0.40 4.13 6.61
CA ILE A 89 -0.06 3.02 7.46
C ILE A 89 -0.68 3.55 8.77
N LYS A 90 -0.03 4.52 9.41
CA LYS A 90 -0.56 5.17 10.63
C LYS A 90 -1.84 5.97 10.36
N MET A 91 -1.93 6.65 9.21
CA MET A 91 -3.12 7.38 8.79
C MET A 91 -4.29 6.41 8.57
N ALA A 92 -4.09 5.33 7.83
CA ALA A 92 -5.11 4.30 7.61
C ALA A 92 -5.61 3.73 8.95
N HIS A 93 -4.71 3.44 9.89
CA HIS A 93 -5.13 3.00 11.22
C HIS A 93 -5.99 4.05 11.94
N ARG A 94 -5.58 5.32 11.92
CA ARG A 94 -6.28 6.42 12.60
C ARG A 94 -7.63 6.77 11.95
N GLU A 95 -7.71 6.74 10.63
CA GLU A 95 -8.85 7.29 9.87
C GLU A 95 -9.87 6.22 9.49
N ILE A 96 -9.42 4.98 9.32
CA ILE A 96 -10.26 3.87 8.81
C ILE A 96 -10.51 2.86 9.92
N VAL A 97 -9.48 2.43 10.63
CA VAL A 97 -9.61 1.36 11.62
C VAL A 97 -10.22 1.88 12.92
N LEU A 98 -9.61 2.86 13.58
CA LEU A 98 -10.07 3.34 14.89
C LEU A 98 -11.52 3.89 14.89
N PRO A 99 -11.94 4.77 13.95
CA PRO A 99 -13.26 5.41 14.02
C PRO A 99 -14.41 4.45 13.74
N ASN A 100 -14.14 3.35 13.05
CA ASN A 100 -15.14 2.38 12.64
C ASN A 100 -15.12 1.10 13.50
N HIS A 101 -14.28 1.05 14.55
CA HIS A 101 -13.97 -0.19 15.27
C HIS A 101 -13.57 -1.33 14.30
N GLY A 102 -12.80 -0.95 13.29
CA GLY A 102 -12.31 -1.82 12.22
C GLY A 102 -11.17 -2.73 12.68
N VAL A 103 -10.55 -3.39 11.71
CA VAL A 103 -9.45 -4.33 11.97
C VAL A 103 -8.36 -4.21 10.91
N TRP A 104 -7.17 -4.68 11.26
CA TRP A 104 -6.16 -5.06 10.29
C TRP A 104 -6.30 -6.55 9.98
N LEU A 105 -6.22 -6.90 8.70
CA LEU A 105 -6.16 -8.29 8.24
C LEU A 105 -4.78 -8.57 7.66
N PHE A 106 -4.28 -9.78 7.87
CA PHE A 106 -3.22 -10.37 7.06
C PHE A 106 -3.83 -11.42 6.16
N ALA A 107 -3.55 -11.37 4.86
CA ALA A 107 -4.15 -12.25 3.86
C ALA A 107 -3.15 -12.60 2.74
N GLU A 108 -3.34 -13.76 2.12
CA GLU A 108 -2.65 -14.16 0.89
C GLU A 108 -3.53 -13.78 -0.31
N LEU A 109 -3.21 -12.67 -0.96
CA LEU A 109 -3.99 -12.16 -2.08
C LEU A 109 -3.68 -12.94 -3.35
N PRO A 110 -4.71 -13.48 -4.04
CA PRO A 110 -4.54 -14.02 -5.38
C PRO A 110 -4.04 -12.94 -6.34
N PHE A 111 -3.23 -13.34 -7.33
CA PHE A 111 -2.74 -12.45 -8.39
C PHE A 111 -3.85 -11.58 -8.99
N GLU A 112 -5.00 -12.18 -9.36
CA GLU A 112 -6.11 -11.43 -9.96
C GLU A 112 -6.66 -10.29 -9.08
N THR A 113 -6.68 -10.49 -7.76
CA THR A 113 -7.07 -9.45 -6.80
C THR A 113 -5.99 -8.39 -6.69
N ALA A 114 -4.73 -8.81 -6.58
CA ALA A 114 -3.59 -7.88 -6.51
C ALA A 114 -3.47 -6.98 -7.74
N MET A 115 -3.79 -7.50 -8.93
CA MET A 115 -3.79 -6.73 -10.17
C MET A 115 -4.80 -5.59 -10.20
N LYS A 116 -5.86 -5.68 -9.39
CA LYS A 116 -6.91 -4.66 -9.25
C LYS A 116 -6.59 -3.64 -8.15
N VAL A 117 -5.51 -3.86 -7.38
CA VAL A 117 -5.05 -2.88 -6.37
C VAL A 117 -4.75 -1.56 -7.05
N LEU A 118 -5.24 -0.51 -6.42
CA LEU A 118 -5.19 0.84 -6.91
C LEU A 118 -3.98 1.57 -6.36
N LEU A 119 -3.13 2.05 -7.26
CA LEU A 119 -1.88 2.72 -6.95
C LEU A 119 -2.10 4.23 -7.03
N PRO A 120 -1.79 4.98 -5.96
CA PRO A 120 -1.91 6.42 -5.98
C PRO A 120 -0.99 7.10 -6.98
N GLY A 121 -1.31 8.33 -7.37
CA GLY A 121 -0.45 9.09 -8.27
C GLY A 121 0.96 9.20 -7.72
N HIS A 122 1.96 8.94 -8.56
CA HIS A 122 3.36 8.91 -8.15
C HIS A 122 4.17 9.82 -9.08
N THR A 123 4.54 10.99 -8.58
CA THR A 123 5.33 11.99 -9.31
C THR A 123 6.72 12.18 -8.71
N HIS A 124 6.99 11.50 -7.59
CA HIS A 124 8.17 11.69 -6.76
C HIS A 124 9.33 10.79 -7.20
N ASP A 125 10.01 11.13 -8.30
CA ASP A 125 11.33 10.54 -8.63
C ASP A 125 12.14 11.34 -9.67
N GLY A 126 11.75 12.61 -9.93
CA GLY A 126 12.36 13.40 -11.02
C GLY A 126 12.07 12.82 -12.41
N GLU A 127 10.99 12.04 -12.52
CA GLU A 127 10.61 11.31 -13.72
C GLU A 127 10.29 12.24 -14.88
N ARG A 128 10.81 11.91 -16.07
CA ARG A 128 10.41 12.58 -17.33
C ARG A 128 9.19 11.95 -17.96
N LYS A 129 8.87 10.71 -17.59
CA LYS A 129 7.68 10.00 -18.05
C LYS A 129 6.99 9.37 -16.85
N THR A 130 5.74 9.75 -16.66
CA THR A 130 4.94 9.38 -15.50
C THR A 130 4.54 7.90 -15.55
N LEU A 131 4.94 7.13 -14.53
CA LEU A 131 4.45 5.76 -14.36
C LEU A 131 2.97 5.74 -13.93
N LEU A 132 2.62 6.57 -12.95
CA LEU A 132 1.27 6.68 -12.40
C LEU A 132 0.75 8.11 -12.52
N PRO A 133 -0.24 8.39 -13.38
CA PRO A 133 -0.86 9.71 -13.47
C PRO A 133 -1.51 10.12 -12.14
N GLU A 134 -1.83 11.40 -11.96
CA GLU A 134 -2.41 11.92 -10.71
C GLU A 134 -3.69 11.20 -10.28
N CYS A 135 -4.50 10.72 -11.25
CA CYS A 135 -5.71 9.94 -10.97
C CYS A 135 -5.45 8.49 -10.54
N GLY A 136 -4.18 8.07 -10.46
CA GLY A 136 -3.80 6.70 -10.15
C GLY A 136 -4.09 5.71 -11.27
N LEU A 137 -3.62 4.48 -11.10
CA LEU A 137 -3.89 3.34 -11.98
C LEU A 137 -4.00 2.06 -11.15
N THR A 138 -4.65 1.03 -11.70
CA THR A 138 -4.51 -0.31 -11.13
C THR A 138 -3.08 -0.84 -11.33
N ALA A 139 -2.64 -1.80 -10.52
CA ALA A 139 -1.33 -2.44 -10.72
C ALA A 139 -1.16 -3.01 -12.14
N LYS A 140 -2.22 -3.60 -12.70
CA LYS A 140 -2.24 -4.09 -14.09
C LYS A 140 -2.08 -2.97 -15.11
N ASP A 141 -2.82 -1.88 -14.95
CA ASP A 141 -2.76 -0.75 -15.89
C ASP A 141 -1.43 -0.01 -15.82
N ALA A 142 -0.86 0.12 -14.61
CA ALA A 142 0.48 0.65 -14.40
C ALA A 142 1.56 -0.20 -15.11
N ALA A 143 1.47 -1.53 -15.02
CA ALA A 143 2.36 -2.42 -15.75
C ALA A 143 2.19 -2.30 -17.27
N ASN A 144 0.97 -2.19 -17.77
CA ASN A 144 0.72 -1.95 -19.20
C ASN A 144 1.31 -0.60 -19.65
N ASN A 145 1.17 0.45 -18.83
CA ASN A 145 1.79 1.74 -19.08
C ASN A 145 3.33 1.65 -19.12
N TYR A 146 3.95 0.90 -18.21
CA TYR A 146 5.40 0.69 -18.22
C TYR A 146 5.87 -0.15 -19.41
N LYS A 147 5.10 -1.17 -19.83
CA LYS A 147 5.44 -2.05 -20.97
C LYS A 147 5.58 -1.29 -22.29
N VAL A 148 4.92 -0.14 -22.45
CA VAL A 148 5.04 0.72 -23.64
C VAL A 148 6.16 1.76 -23.54
N TRP A 149 6.93 1.77 -22.44
CA TRP A 149 8.10 2.64 -22.32
C TRP A 149 9.23 2.18 -23.24
N THR A 150 9.81 3.13 -23.95
CA THR A 150 11.02 2.90 -24.74
C THR A 150 12.23 2.72 -23.82
N GLU A 151 13.34 2.19 -24.35
CA GLU A 151 14.60 2.14 -23.59
C GLU A 151 15.10 3.53 -23.20
N GLN A 152 14.81 4.56 -24.01
CA GLN A 152 15.13 5.93 -23.63
C GLN A 152 14.28 6.42 -22.46
N ASP A 153 12.98 6.07 -22.43
CA ASP A 153 12.12 6.38 -21.30
C ASP A 153 12.65 5.73 -20.01
N LYS A 154 13.00 4.44 -20.05
CA LYS A 154 13.55 3.73 -18.87
C LYS A 154 14.86 4.36 -18.39
N ARG A 155 15.76 4.74 -19.30
CA ARG A 155 17.01 5.46 -18.96
C ARG A 155 16.75 6.83 -18.34
N ASN A 156 15.69 7.52 -18.75
CA ASN A 156 15.30 8.81 -18.21
C ASN A 156 14.58 8.71 -16.86
N ASN A 157 14.21 7.50 -16.42
CA ASN A 157 13.53 7.22 -15.14
C ASN A 157 14.28 6.12 -14.35
N PRO A 158 15.57 6.33 -14.01
CA PRO A 158 16.45 5.26 -13.55
C PRO A 158 16.07 4.68 -12.18
N LEU A 159 15.48 5.47 -11.28
CA LEU A 159 15.08 5.01 -9.94
C LEU A 159 13.89 4.04 -10.02
N CYS A 160 12.83 4.45 -10.72
CA CYS A 160 11.66 3.64 -10.98
C CYS A 160 12.01 2.37 -11.79
N SER A 161 12.70 2.51 -12.92
CA SER A 161 13.12 1.35 -13.72
C SER A 161 14.07 0.41 -12.96
N GLY A 162 14.99 0.96 -12.15
CA GLY A 162 15.88 0.17 -11.29
C GLY A 162 15.11 -0.62 -10.24
N SER A 163 14.15 0.02 -9.57
CA SER A 163 13.30 -0.62 -8.56
C SER A 163 12.42 -1.71 -9.15
N LEU A 164 11.82 -1.47 -10.33
CA LEU A 164 11.03 -2.47 -11.03
C LEU A 164 11.88 -3.68 -11.44
N ASN A 165 13.05 -3.45 -12.03
CA ASN A 165 13.97 -4.51 -12.42
C ASN A 165 14.48 -5.32 -11.22
N TYR A 166 14.77 -4.66 -10.10
CA TYR A 166 15.14 -5.34 -8.86
C TYR A 166 14.03 -6.31 -8.42
N HIS A 167 12.77 -5.87 -8.40
CA HIS A 167 11.65 -6.70 -7.97
C HIS A 167 11.25 -7.79 -8.98
N LEU A 168 11.53 -7.62 -10.28
CA LEU A 168 11.29 -8.67 -11.28
C LEU A 168 12.10 -9.95 -11.00
N GLY A 169 13.26 -9.83 -10.35
CA GLY A 169 14.10 -10.96 -9.94
C GLY A 169 13.76 -11.55 -8.56
N LYS A 170 12.66 -11.11 -7.92
CA LYS A 170 12.28 -11.51 -6.56
C LYS A 170 11.01 -12.34 -6.54
N ASP A 171 10.89 -13.15 -5.49
CA ASP A 171 9.67 -13.88 -5.21
C ASP A 171 8.62 -12.90 -4.64
N PRO A 172 7.43 -12.76 -5.26
CA PRO A 172 6.36 -11.92 -4.72
C PRO A 172 5.90 -12.33 -3.31
N ALA A 173 6.10 -13.59 -2.91
CA ALA A 173 5.75 -14.09 -1.59
C ALA A 173 6.76 -13.69 -0.48
N GLU A 174 7.92 -13.11 -0.83
CA GLU A 174 8.99 -12.81 0.13
C GLU A 174 8.59 -11.71 1.12
N LYS A 175 7.77 -10.74 0.68
CA LYS A 175 7.50 -9.52 1.45
C LYS A 175 6.06 -9.03 1.27
N PRO A 176 5.38 -8.67 2.38
CA PRO A 176 4.00 -8.23 2.32
C PRO A 176 3.83 -6.88 1.62
N ILE A 177 2.65 -6.65 1.08
CA ILE A 177 2.19 -5.31 0.67
C ILE A 177 1.24 -4.74 1.72
N PHE A 178 1.12 -3.41 1.79
CA PHE A 178 0.26 -2.75 2.76
C PHE A 178 -0.84 -2.00 2.02
N LEU A 179 -2.08 -2.28 2.40
CA LEU A 179 -3.28 -1.87 1.70
C LEU A 179 -4.34 -1.32 2.65
N THR A 180 -5.32 -0.65 2.07
CA THR A 180 -6.52 -0.19 2.75
C THR A 180 -7.73 -0.42 1.85
N VAL A 181 -8.92 -0.58 2.44
CA VAL A 181 -10.19 -0.74 1.69
C VAL A 181 -10.74 0.57 1.14
N GLU A 182 -10.16 1.71 1.55
CA GLU A 182 -10.53 3.04 1.08
C GLU A 182 -9.32 3.98 1.05
N PRO A 183 -9.30 4.98 0.16
CA PRO A 183 -8.26 6.00 0.15
C PRO A 183 -8.15 6.73 1.50
N ILE A 184 -6.92 7.07 1.89
CA ILE A 184 -6.65 7.96 3.03
C ILE A 184 -6.65 9.41 2.57
N ASP A 185 -7.11 10.34 3.41
CA ASP A 185 -7.09 11.77 3.09
C ASP A 185 -5.67 12.32 3.26
N SER A 186 -4.82 12.06 2.27
CA SER A 186 -3.55 12.74 2.13
C SER A 186 -3.60 13.72 0.96
N ARG A 187 -3.35 14.99 1.28
CA ARG A 187 -3.41 16.11 0.32
C ARG A 187 -2.44 16.02 -0.85
N TYR A 188 -1.49 15.10 -0.82
CA TYR A 188 -0.40 15.00 -1.79
C TYR A 188 -0.66 13.89 -2.83
N ASP A 189 -0.90 12.66 -2.38
CA ASP A 189 -0.84 11.50 -3.30
C ASP A 189 -2.23 10.88 -3.59
N TYR A 190 -3.22 11.15 -2.73
CA TYR A 190 -4.56 10.53 -2.82
C TYR A 190 -5.68 11.53 -3.13
N GLY A 191 -5.39 12.83 -3.16
CA GLY A 191 -6.40 13.87 -3.30
C GLY A 191 -7.23 13.75 -4.59
N LYS A 192 -6.58 13.53 -5.74
CA LYS A 192 -7.27 13.38 -7.04
C LYS A 192 -8.03 12.07 -7.19
N ILE A 193 -7.65 11.10 -6.37
CA ILE A 193 -8.18 9.74 -6.35
C ILE A 193 -9.50 9.68 -5.60
N ILE A 194 -9.57 10.41 -4.47
CA ILE A 194 -10.79 10.52 -3.66
C ILE A 194 -11.94 11.16 -4.46
N ASP A 195 -11.61 12.05 -5.41
CA ASP A 195 -12.59 12.80 -6.20
C ASP A 195 -13.16 12.01 -7.40
N ASP A 196 -12.58 10.86 -7.78
CA ASP A 196 -13.04 10.10 -8.95
C ASP A 196 -14.12 9.06 -8.55
N PRO A 197 -15.37 9.15 -9.05
CA PRO A 197 -16.46 8.24 -8.70
C PRO A 197 -16.19 6.77 -9.07
N LYS A 198 -15.22 6.46 -9.95
CA LYS A 198 -14.78 5.08 -10.22
C LYS A 198 -14.04 4.45 -9.03
N PHE A 199 -13.65 5.23 -8.03
CA PHE A 199 -13.00 4.79 -6.79
C PHE A 199 -13.98 4.28 -5.73
N ALA A 200 -15.27 4.59 -5.85
CA ALA A 200 -16.25 4.42 -4.76
C ALA A 200 -16.61 2.97 -4.42
N GLU A 201 -16.18 1.96 -5.20
CA GLU A 201 -16.67 0.58 -5.00
C GLU A 201 -15.55 -0.45 -4.83
N GLY A 202 -15.32 -0.84 -3.57
CA GLY A 202 -14.80 -2.16 -3.19
C GLY A 202 -13.36 -2.49 -3.59
N ARG A 203 -12.53 -1.50 -3.92
CA ARG A 203 -11.14 -1.71 -4.36
C ARG A 203 -10.16 -1.54 -3.20
N LEU A 204 -9.13 -2.38 -3.19
CA LEU A 204 -7.97 -2.21 -2.32
C LEU A 204 -7.11 -1.07 -2.86
N VAL A 205 -6.69 -0.17 -1.98
CA VAL A 205 -5.80 0.94 -2.28
C VAL A 205 -4.46 0.69 -1.63
N HIS A 206 -3.39 0.91 -2.38
CA HIS A 206 -2.01 0.77 -1.94
C HIS A 206 -1.66 1.79 -0.85
N LEU A 207 -0.87 1.36 0.14
CA LEU A 207 -0.18 2.19 1.14
C LEU A 207 1.34 2.01 1.02
N ASP A 208 1.80 0.79 0.74
CA ASP A 208 3.22 0.45 0.51
C ASP A 208 3.40 -0.81 -0.38
N GLY A 209 4.53 -0.88 -1.09
CA GLY A 209 4.86 -1.96 -2.03
C GLY A 209 4.56 -1.69 -3.51
N LEU A 210 4.61 -0.42 -3.95
CA LEU A 210 4.18 0.00 -5.30
C LEU A 210 4.94 -0.73 -6.40
N HIS A 211 6.27 -0.62 -6.40
CA HIS A 211 7.12 -1.23 -7.41
C HIS A 211 7.00 -2.77 -7.40
N ARG A 212 6.73 -3.38 -6.25
CA ARG A 212 6.52 -4.83 -6.14
C ARG A 212 5.25 -5.26 -6.86
N LEU A 213 4.14 -4.55 -6.65
CA LEU A 213 2.87 -4.81 -7.33
C LEU A 213 3.00 -4.65 -8.86
N VAL A 214 3.67 -3.58 -9.30
CA VAL A 214 3.87 -3.34 -10.73
C VAL A 214 4.81 -4.39 -11.34
N SER A 215 5.91 -4.75 -10.69
CA SER A 215 6.81 -5.81 -11.18
C SER A 215 6.11 -7.17 -11.26
N LEU A 216 5.26 -7.50 -10.30
CA LEU A 216 4.46 -8.71 -10.38
C LEU A 216 3.48 -8.68 -11.56
N ALA A 217 2.80 -7.55 -11.77
CA ALA A 217 1.92 -7.35 -12.91
C ALA A 217 2.67 -7.42 -14.26
N ILE A 218 3.94 -7.04 -14.29
CA ILE A 218 4.81 -7.20 -15.46
C ILE A 218 5.13 -8.69 -15.69
N LYS A 219 5.48 -9.43 -14.61
CA LYS A 219 5.82 -10.86 -14.64
C LYS A 219 4.66 -11.73 -15.14
N ASP A 220 3.41 -11.30 -14.87
CA ASP A 220 2.18 -11.97 -15.31
C ASP A 220 2.11 -13.43 -14.84
N ASP A 221 2.14 -13.60 -13.52
CA ASP A 221 2.20 -14.90 -12.84
C ASP A 221 0.88 -15.22 -12.12
N PRO A 222 -0.14 -15.75 -12.81
CA PRO A 222 -1.50 -15.88 -12.29
C PRO A 222 -1.62 -16.85 -11.11
N GLU A 223 -0.67 -17.76 -10.94
CA GLU A 223 -0.64 -18.72 -9.83
C GLU A 223 0.00 -18.14 -8.56
N SER A 224 0.59 -16.94 -8.66
CA SER A 224 1.22 -16.30 -7.51
C SER A 224 0.19 -15.79 -6.49
N THR A 225 0.58 -15.84 -5.22
CA THR A 225 -0.09 -15.14 -4.13
C THR A 225 0.83 -14.08 -3.54
N ILE A 226 0.24 -13.06 -2.93
CA ILE A 226 1.00 -11.98 -2.30
C ILE A 226 0.52 -11.82 -0.85
N PRO A 227 1.42 -11.92 0.14
CA PRO A 227 1.07 -11.57 1.51
C PRO A 227 0.68 -10.09 1.57
N ALA A 228 -0.40 -9.77 2.27
CA ALA A 228 -0.90 -8.40 2.37
C ALA A 228 -1.43 -8.08 3.75
N PHE A 229 -1.10 -6.90 4.27
CA PHE A 229 -1.76 -6.28 5.41
C PHE A 229 -2.82 -5.30 4.91
N ILE A 230 -4.06 -5.43 5.38
CA ILE A 230 -5.21 -4.67 4.87
C ILE A 230 -5.92 -3.97 6.03
N ALA A 231 -6.00 -2.64 5.97
CA ALA A 231 -6.83 -1.86 6.88
C ALA A 231 -8.30 -1.93 6.45
N CYS A 232 -9.18 -2.39 7.34
CA CYS A 232 -10.60 -2.58 7.06
C CYS A 232 -11.48 -1.75 8.02
N LYS A 233 -12.55 -1.14 7.50
CA LYS A 233 -13.54 -0.42 8.34
C LYS A 233 -14.32 -1.32 9.29
N THR A 234 -14.50 -2.59 8.95
CA THR A 234 -15.23 -3.53 9.79
C THR A 234 -14.49 -4.84 9.82
N ALA A 235 -14.55 -5.53 10.96
CA ALA A 235 -14.22 -6.95 10.98
C ALA A 235 -15.19 -7.67 10.03
N PRO A 236 -14.71 -8.48 9.07
CA PRO A 236 -15.59 -9.24 8.21
C PRO A 236 -16.53 -10.09 9.07
N LYS A 237 -17.85 -9.87 8.96
CA LYS A 237 -18.88 -10.55 9.78
C LYS A 237 -18.87 -12.08 9.60
N LYS A 238 -18.32 -12.55 8.48
CA LYS A 238 -17.88 -13.91 8.15
C LYS A 238 -16.78 -13.80 7.09
N ILE A 239 -15.74 -14.64 7.14
CA ILE A 239 -14.75 -14.81 6.05
C ILE A 239 -15.28 -15.86 5.06
N ASP A 240 -16.53 -15.71 4.64
CA ASP A 240 -17.15 -16.54 3.61
C ASP A 240 -17.62 -15.62 2.47
N GLY A 241 -17.24 -15.98 1.24
CA GLY A 241 -17.34 -15.16 0.02
C GLY A 241 -18.57 -14.25 -0.09
N LEU A 242 -18.32 -12.96 -0.33
CA LEU A 242 -19.36 -11.94 -0.42
C LEU A 242 -19.97 -11.87 -1.83
N GLY A 243 -20.73 -12.91 -2.17
CA GLY A 243 -21.91 -12.77 -3.02
C GLY A 243 -23.10 -12.38 -2.15
N ALA A 244 -23.78 -11.29 -2.49
CA ALA A 244 -24.99 -10.87 -1.79
C ALA A 244 -26.07 -11.97 -1.84
N VAL A 245 -26.64 -12.33 -0.70
CA VAL A 245 -27.92 -13.04 -0.64
C VAL A 245 -28.95 -12.13 0.00
N SER A 246 -29.98 -11.86 -0.79
CA SER A 246 -31.19 -11.12 -0.47
C SER A 246 -31.89 -11.65 0.77
N ARG A 247 -32.40 -10.75 1.61
CA ARG A 247 -33.42 -11.10 2.60
C ARG A 247 -34.76 -11.28 1.89
N SER A 248 -35.13 -12.51 1.58
CA SER A 248 -36.52 -12.89 1.33
C SER A 248 -37.10 -13.57 2.56
N GLY A 249 -38.23 -13.05 3.03
CA GLY A 249 -39.25 -13.84 3.74
C GLY A 249 -39.06 -13.99 5.25
N ILE A 250 -39.65 -13.06 6.02
CA ILE A 250 -40.44 -13.46 7.19
C ILE A 250 -41.84 -12.93 6.92
N GLU A 251 -42.71 -13.85 6.49
CA GLU A 251 -44.15 -13.70 6.58
C GLU A 251 -44.52 -13.71 8.08
N ASN A 252 -45.28 -12.69 8.51
CA ASN A 252 -45.94 -12.73 9.81
C ASN A 252 -47.32 -13.37 9.61
N ASN A 253 -47.61 -14.34 10.48
CA ASN A 253 -48.94 -14.89 10.73
C ASN A 253 -50.00 -13.80 10.93
#